data_AF-A0A2V0PH54-F1
#
_entry.id   AF-A0A2V0PH54-F1
#
_cell.length_a   1.000
_cell.length_b   1.000
_cell.length_c   1.000
_cell.angle_alpha   90.00
_cell.angle_beta   90.00
_cell.angle_gamma   90.00
#
_symmetry.space_group_name_H-M   'P 1'
#
loop_
_entity.id
_entity.type
_entity.pdbx_description
1 polymer ?
#
loop_
_entity_poly.entity_id
_entity_poly.type
_entity_poly.pdbx_seq_one_letter_code
_entity_poly.pdbx_strand_id
1 'polypeptide(L)'
;MPTLRDASHTLSYESFPLAYLHLLQDGGPLAAHIVDKRAATLSYWSAHGARLLRSGVTLEALRAALVTLTTRYFNGPNESGLLPGYDLCNHANSCGTHAATAPCPNDGGQECLVVRTRDALRKGSEVCIAYGWLAPDHALFHYGFLPIKSSGVWLPELSRIDRRGFSRADIAIAPRAAPQPFQGTPAELRAERRRLAALLEQLRELEPLAAVQQPDASEDPDGGKLRLLLAWRRQRVAALEAEVARLVAAQPAPATALDAAPATSPL
;
A
#
# COMPACT_ATOMS: atom_id res chain seq x y z
N MET A 1 10.14 8.94 -1.02
CA MET A 1 10.60 7.53 -1.03
C MET A 1 11.63 7.33 0.06
N PRO A 2 11.81 6.09 0.56
CA PRO A 2 12.90 5.72 1.47
C PRO A 2 14.17 6.37 0.96
N THR A 3 14.71 7.32 1.72
CA THR A 3 15.98 7.89 1.29
C THR A 3 17.01 6.78 1.46
N LEU A 4 17.81 6.50 0.43
CA LEU A 4 18.93 5.56 0.54
C LEU A 4 19.89 5.93 1.68
N ARG A 5 19.77 7.15 2.20
CA ARG A 5 20.53 7.68 3.33
C ARG A 5 20.23 6.96 4.62
N ASP A 6 18.97 6.54 4.86
CA ASP A 6 18.65 5.77 6.06
C ASP A 6 17.36 4.92 5.91
N ALA A 7 17.53 3.62 5.68
CA ALA A 7 16.44 2.67 5.63
C ALA A 7 15.81 2.38 7.00
N SER A 8 16.49 2.71 8.12
CA SER A 8 15.97 2.47 9.48
C SER A 8 14.71 3.32 9.78
N HIS A 9 14.60 4.50 9.17
CA HIS A 9 13.46 5.42 9.29
C HIS A 9 12.31 5.11 8.34
N THR A 10 12.51 4.18 7.42
CA THR A 10 11.45 3.79 6.49
C THR A 10 10.42 2.94 7.24
N LEU A 11 9.13 3.28 7.14
CA LEU A 11 8.07 2.38 7.60
C LEU A 11 7.89 1.26 6.58
N SER A 12 8.04 0.01 7.03
CA SER A 12 7.85 -1.20 6.22
C SER A 12 7.38 -2.35 7.11
N TYR A 13 7.04 -3.51 6.56
CA TYR A 13 6.69 -4.70 7.36
C TYR A 13 7.82 -5.10 8.34
N GLU A 14 9.08 -4.95 7.94
CA GLU A 14 10.27 -5.35 8.69
C GLU A 14 10.66 -4.34 9.77
N SER A 15 10.31 -3.07 9.58
CA SER A 15 10.67 -1.94 10.46
C SER A 15 9.48 -1.31 11.17
N PHE A 16 8.27 -1.89 11.04
CA PHE A 16 7.06 -1.39 11.69
C PHE A 16 7.18 -1.44 13.22
N PRO A 17 7.00 -0.31 13.93
CA PRO A 17 7.01 -0.29 15.39
C PRO A 17 5.82 -1.08 15.92
N LEU A 18 6.08 -2.15 16.69
CA LEU A 18 5.00 -3.01 17.22
C LEU A 18 4.01 -2.25 18.10
N ALA A 19 4.50 -1.19 18.75
CA ALA A 19 3.67 -0.31 19.56
C ALA A 19 2.58 0.41 18.74
N TYR A 20 2.73 0.53 17.42
CA TYR A 20 1.75 1.14 16.52
C TYR A 20 0.76 0.13 15.92
N LEU A 21 0.80 -1.16 16.30
CA LEU A 21 -0.10 -2.17 15.71
C LEU A 21 -1.58 -1.84 15.93
N HIS A 22 -1.92 -1.25 17.07
CA HIS A 22 -3.29 -0.82 17.39
C HIS A 22 -3.82 0.28 16.45
N LEU A 23 -2.94 0.99 15.74
CA LEU A 23 -3.29 2.04 14.78
C LEU A 23 -3.68 1.49 13.40
N LEU A 24 -3.47 0.19 13.14
CA LEU A 24 -3.78 -0.43 11.85
C LEU A 24 -5.30 -0.58 11.62
N GLN A 25 -6.06 -0.90 12.68
CA GLN A 25 -7.54 -1.00 12.73
C GLN A 25 -8.21 -1.85 11.64
N ASP A 26 -8.93 -2.90 12.06
CA ASP A 26 -9.50 -3.94 11.17
C ASP A 26 -8.46 -4.61 10.25
N GLY A 27 -7.18 -4.33 10.47
CA GLY A 27 -6.05 -4.85 9.73
C GLY A 27 -5.58 -6.20 10.26
N GLY A 28 -6.45 -7.07 10.78
CA GLY A 28 -6.05 -8.35 11.39
C GLY A 28 -5.04 -9.14 10.54
N PRO A 29 -5.30 -9.37 9.24
CA PRO A 29 -4.34 -10.01 8.34
C PRO A 29 -3.04 -9.22 8.15
N LEU A 30 -3.11 -7.89 8.10
CA LEU A 30 -1.95 -7.00 7.94
C LEU A 30 -1.08 -6.99 9.21
N ALA A 31 -1.68 -6.86 10.39
CA ALA A 31 -1.03 -6.91 11.69
C ALA A 31 -0.35 -8.26 11.91
N ALA A 32 -1.05 -9.36 11.61
CA ALA A 32 -0.47 -10.70 11.66
C ALA A 32 0.74 -10.84 10.72
N HIS A 33 0.65 -10.30 9.50
CA HIS A 33 1.78 -10.31 8.57
C HIS A 33 2.99 -9.53 9.09
N ILE A 34 2.76 -8.34 9.67
CA ILE A 34 3.82 -7.53 10.30
C ILE A 34 4.47 -8.31 11.44
N VAL A 35 3.67 -8.87 12.35
CA VAL A 35 4.17 -9.66 13.48
C VAL A 35 5.02 -10.84 12.99
N ASP A 36 4.57 -11.55 11.96
CA ASP A 36 5.31 -12.70 11.43
C ASP A 36 6.64 -12.30 10.77
N LYS A 37 6.68 -11.19 10.01
CA LYS A 37 7.93 -10.66 9.43
C LYS A 37 8.92 -10.24 10.51
N ARG A 38 8.42 -9.63 11.58
CA ARG A 38 9.21 -9.23 12.75
C ARG A 38 9.74 -10.44 13.52
N ALA A 39 8.88 -11.43 13.76
CA ALA A 39 9.24 -12.68 14.41
C ALA A 39 10.30 -13.46 13.61
N ALA A 40 10.17 -13.54 12.29
CA ALA A 40 11.15 -14.17 11.42
C ALA A 40 12.53 -13.49 11.51
N THR A 41 12.55 -12.14 11.50
CA THR A 41 13.79 -11.36 11.64
C THR A 41 14.47 -11.60 12.99
N LEU A 42 13.69 -11.60 14.08
CA LEU A 42 14.19 -11.86 15.43
C LEU A 42 14.66 -13.30 15.60
N SER A 43 13.99 -14.27 14.97
CA SER A 43 14.40 -15.68 15.00
C SER A 43 15.74 -15.88 14.30
N TYR A 44 15.92 -15.27 13.12
CA TYR A 44 17.21 -15.27 12.41
C TYR A 44 18.31 -14.60 13.24
N TRP A 45 18.01 -13.46 13.87
CA TRP A 45 18.94 -12.78 14.75
C TRP A 45 19.29 -13.61 16.00
N SER A 46 18.35 -14.32 16.60
CA SER A 46 18.61 -15.20 17.74
C SER A 46 19.57 -16.32 17.36
N ALA A 47 19.41 -16.92 16.17
CA ALA A 47 20.25 -18.01 15.69
C ALA A 47 21.65 -17.55 15.23
N HIS A 48 21.78 -16.34 14.69
CA HIS A 48 23.02 -15.90 14.02
C HIS A 48 23.64 -14.61 14.57
N GLY A 49 23.01 -13.97 15.54
CA GLY A 49 23.35 -12.63 16.04
C GLY A 49 24.77 -12.53 16.57
N ALA A 50 25.24 -13.54 17.33
CA ALA A 50 26.62 -13.54 17.83
C ALA A 50 27.67 -13.53 16.68
N ARG A 51 27.39 -14.23 15.58
CA ARG A 51 28.26 -14.21 14.39
C ARG A 51 28.20 -12.86 13.69
N LEU A 52 26.99 -12.31 13.50
CA LEU A 52 26.77 -11.01 12.87
C LEU A 52 27.44 -9.86 13.65
N LEU A 53 27.29 -9.85 14.98
CA LEU A 53 27.91 -8.86 15.86
C LEU A 53 29.44 -8.90 15.78
N ARG A 54 30.06 -10.10 15.72
CA ARG A 54 31.51 -10.23 15.49
C ARG A 54 31.95 -9.66 14.15
N SER A 55 31.07 -9.61 13.17
CA SER A 55 31.29 -8.97 11.87
C SER A 55 30.84 -7.50 11.83
N GLY A 56 30.51 -6.90 12.98
CA GLY A 56 30.08 -5.50 13.08
C GLY A 56 28.64 -5.22 12.62
N VAL A 57 27.84 -6.26 12.36
CA VAL A 57 26.44 -6.12 11.94
C VAL A 57 25.55 -6.12 13.17
N THR A 58 24.78 -5.04 13.36
CA THR A 58 23.76 -4.90 14.42
C THR A 58 22.41 -5.43 13.95
N LEU A 59 21.46 -5.64 14.89
CA LEU A 59 20.07 -5.99 14.54
C LEU A 59 19.42 -4.89 13.69
N GLU A 60 19.75 -3.63 13.97
CA GLU A 60 19.28 -2.49 13.21
C GLU A 60 19.84 -2.50 11.77
N ALA A 61 21.13 -2.78 11.59
CA ALA A 61 21.74 -2.92 10.27
C ALA A 61 21.10 -4.08 9.47
N LEU A 62 20.80 -5.20 10.13
CA LEU A 62 20.07 -6.31 9.50
C LEU A 62 18.66 -5.88 9.06
N ARG A 63 17.90 -5.19 9.92
CA ARG A 63 16.57 -4.67 9.56
C ARG A 63 16.66 -3.68 8.39
N ALA A 64 17.59 -2.73 8.45
CA ALA A 64 17.83 -1.78 7.37
C ALA A 64 18.15 -2.49 6.04
N ALA A 65 18.99 -3.53 6.07
CA ALA A 65 19.27 -4.34 4.88
C ALA A 65 18.03 -5.05 4.34
N LEU A 66 17.19 -5.63 5.21
CA LEU A 66 15.94 -6.27 4.79
C LEU A 66 14.96 -5.26 4.19
N VAL A 67 14.83 -4.07 4.77
CA VAL A 67 14.02 -2.98 4.19
C VAL A 67 14.55 -2.60 2.81
N THR A 68 15.87 -2.43 2.65
CA THR A 68 16.48 -2.14 1.34
C THR A 68 16.16 -3.24 0.34
N LEU A 69 16.32 -4.51 0.71
CA LEU A 69 15.99 -5.64 -0.16
C LEU A 69 14.49 -5.62 -0.53
N THR A 70 13.59 -5.58 0.44
CA THR A 70 12.13 -5.57 0.16
C THR A 70 11.73 -4.39 -0.73
N THR A 71 12.32 -3.21 -0.54
CA THR A 71 11.90 -1.98 -1.25
C THR A 71 12.56 -1.78 -2.62
N ARG A 72 13.71 -2.43 -2.90
CA ARG A 72 14.54 -2.20 -4.10
C ARG A 72 14.79 -3.44 -4.96
N TYR A 73 14.45 -4.63 -4.47
CA TYR A 73 14.72 -5.87 -5.17
C TYR A 73 13.89 -5.99 -6.45
N PHE A 74 14.57 -6.16 -7.57
CA PHE A 74 13.95 -6.45 -8.86
C PHE A 74 13.71 -7.95 -8.97
N ASN A 75 12.52 -8.33 -9.44
CA ASN A 75 12.16 -9.71 -9.71
C ASN A 75 11.83 -9.87 -11.20
N GLY A 76 12.84 -10.24 -11.99
CA GLY A 76 12.73 -10.44 -13.43
C GLY A 76 12.38 -11.87 -13.82
N PRO A 77 12.16 -12.15 -15.12
CA PRO A 77 11.85 -13.48 -15.60
C PRO A 77 13.01 -14.47 -15.47
N ASN A 78 14.25 -13.99 -15.65
CA ASN A 78 15.46 -14.82 -15.66
C ASN A 78 16.36 -14.59 -14.45
N GLU A 79 16.36 -13.37 -13.92
CA GLU A 79 17.22 -12.96 -12.82
C GLU A 79 16.48 -12.02 -11.87
N SER A 80 16.86 -12.08 -10.60
CA SER A 80 16.30 -11.26 -9.54
C SER A 80 17.43 -10.77 -8.63
N GLY A 81 17.43 -9.49 -8.30
CA GLY A 81 18.56 -8.86 -7.65
C GLY A 81 18.37 -7.37 -7.36
N LEU A 82 19.36 -6.77 -6.70
CA LEU A 82 19.49 -5.33 -6.64
C LEU A 82 20.16 -4.87 -7.94
N LEU A 83 19.48 -4.01 -8.69
CA LEU A 83 19.96 -3.51 -9.98
C LEU A 83 20.32 -2.03 -9.86
N PRO A 84 21.62 -1.69 -9.72
CA PRO A 84 22.05 -0.32 -9.56
C PRO A 84 21.53 0.58 -10.69
N GLY A 85 20.97 1.72 -10.32
CA GLY A 85 20.47 2.71 -11.26
C GLY A 85 18.99 2.50 -11.60
N TYR A 86 18.55 1.25 -11.80
CA TYR A 86 17.12 0.95 -11.94
C TYR A 86 16.36 1.19 -10.63
N ASP A 87 16.99 0.79 -9.52
CA ASP A 87 16.48 0.95 -8.17
C ASP A 87 16.37 2.40 -7.70
N LEU A 88 16.93 3.36 -8.47
CA LEU A 88 16.80 4.80 -8.26
C LEU A 88 15.51 5.39 -8.85
N CYS A 89 14.87 4.71 -9.80
CA CYS A 89 13.62 5.18 -10.40
C CYS A 89 12.48 5.13 -9.38
N ASN A 90 11.75 6.24 -9.21
CA ASN A 90 10.60 6.26 -8.30
C ASN A 90 9.36 5.61 -8.94
N HIS A 91 8.44 5.19 -8.09
CA HIS A 91 7.19 4.58 -8.52
C HIS A 91 6.13 5.62 -8.92
N ALA A 92 5.42 5.37 -10.02
CA ALA A 92 4.10 5.94 -10.25
C ALA A 92 3.15 4.92 -10.90
N ASN A 93 1.92 4.81 -10.39
CA ASN A 93 0.89 3.88 -10.92
C ASN A 93 0.58 4.13 -12.40
N SER A 94 0.65 5.39 -12.84
CA SER A 94 0.42 5.80 -14.23
C SER A 94 1.69 5.85 -15.07
N CYS A 95 2.82 5.36 -14.57
CA CYS A 95 4.09 5.49 -15.27
C CYS A 95 4.08 4.69 -16.58
N GLY A 96 4.40 5.36 -17.69
CA GLY A 96 4.56 4.72 -19.00
C GLY A 96 5.92 4.06 -19.22
N THR A 97 6.83 4.15 -18.26
CA THR A 97 8.15 3.53 -18.33
C THR A 97 8.07 2.04 -17.98
N HIS A 98 8.67 1.21 -18.82
CA HIS A 98 8.74 -0.23 -18.64
C HIS A 98 10.18 -0.70 -18.71
N ALA A 99 10.48 -1.80 -18.03
CA ALA A 99 11.76 -2.47 -18.07
C ALA A 99 11.60 -3.86 -18.69
N ALA A 100 12.58 -4.26 -19.49
CA ALA A 100 12.64 -5.59 -20.09
C ALA A 100 14.10 -6.05 -20.14
N THR A 101 14.32 -7.35 -20.13
CA THR A 101 15.64 -7.92 -20.44
C THR A 101 15.84 -7.93 -21.96
N ALA A 102 17.05 -7.63 -22.40
CA ALA A 102 17.47 -7.74 -23.80
C ALA A 102 18.99 -7.99 -23.85
N PRO A 103 19.53 -8.52 -24.96
CA PRO A 103 20.97 -8.67 -25.11
C PRO A 103 21.71 -7.34 -24.88
N CYS A 104 22.83 -7.38 -24.18
CA CYS A 104 23.65 -6.20 -23.96
C CYS A 104 24.25 -5.70 -25.29
N PRO A 105 24.29 -4.38 -25.55
CA PRO A 105 24.75 -3.83 -26.84
C PRO A 105 26.18 -4.23 -27.23
N ASN A 106 27.04 -4.48 -26.23
CA ASN A 106 28.47 -4.74 -26.42
C ASN A 106 28.87 -6.20 -26.08
N ASP A 107 27.93 -7.04 -25.68
CA ASP A 107 28.17 -8.45 -25.34
C ASP A 107 26.89 -9.27 -25.52
N GLY A 108 26.81 -10.00 -26.63
CA GLY A 108 25.65 -10.84 -26.96
C GLY A 108 25.47 -12.06 -26.04
N GLY A 109 26.45 -12.36 -25.17
CA GLY A 109 26.36 -13.41 -24.16
C GLY A 109 25.72 -12.95 -22.84
N GLN A 110 25.48 -11.64 -22.67
CA GLN A 110 24.91 -11.07 -21.45
C GLN A 110 23.52 -10.49 -21.68
N GLU A 111 22.65 -10.60 -20.68
CA GLU A 111 21.38 -9.90 -20.63
C GLU A 111 21.52 -8.58 -19.88
N CYS A 112 20.95 -7.52 -20.44
CA CYS A 112 20.88 -6.20 -19.87
C CYS A 112 19.43 -5.86 -19.52
N LEU A 113 19.21 -5.16 -18.41
CA LEU A 113 17.92 -4.51 -18.16
C LEU A 113 17.84 -3.24 -19.00
N VAL A 114 16.86 -3.19 -19.90
CA VAL A 114 16.60 -2.03 -20.75
C VAL A 114 15.32 -1.34 -20.29
N VAL A 115 15.48 -0.09 -19.85
CA VAL A 115 14.38 0.78 -19.42
C VAL A 115 13.97 1.68 -20.58
N ARG A 116 12.68 1.67 -20.94
CA ARG A 116 12.12 2.47 -22.03
C ARG A 116 10.91 3.26 -21.57
N THR A 117 10.86 4.53 -21.93
CA THR A 117 9.67 5.37 -21.71
C THR A 117 8.71 5.16 -22.88
N ARG A 118 7.41 5.10 -22.62
CA ARG A 118 6.39 5.08 -23.68
C ARG A 118 6.29 6.43 -24.38
N ASP A 119 6.38 7.50 -23.60
CA ASP A 119 6.21 8.87 -24.06
C ASP A 119 7.53 9.63 -24.01
N ALA A 120 7.62 10.69 -24.81
CA ALA A 120 8.75 11.62 -24.74
C ALA A 120 8.72 12.37 -23.40
N LEU A 121 9.82 12.31 -22.66
CA LEU A 121 9.97 13.06 -21.41
C LEU A 121 10.59 14.43 -21.69
N ARG A 122 10.07 15.46 -21.01
CA ARG A 122 10.67 16.80 -21.06
C ARG A 122 11.97 16.79 -20.25
N LYS A 123 12.92 17.64 -20.66
CA LYS A 123 14.14 17.86 -19.87
C LYS A 123 13.76 18.32 -18.45
N GLY A 124 14.35 17.68 -17.45
CA GLY A 124 14.07 17.94 -16.04
C GLY A 124 12.87 17.19 -15.48
N SER A 125 12.12 16.44 -16.31
CA SER A 125 11.12 15.51 -15.81
C SER A 125 11.78 14.28 -15.19
N GLU A 126 11.14 13.78 -14.14
CA GLU A 126 11.54 12.52 -13.50
C GLU A 126 11.24 11.32 -14.41
N VAL A 127 12.17 10.36 -14.43
CA VAL A 127 11.94 9.03 -15.01
C VAL A 127 11.39 8.14 -13.89
N CYS A 128 10.08 7.89 -13.90
CA CYS A 128 9.44 6.93 -13.03
C CYS A 128 9.51 5.50 -13.60
N ILE A 129 9.09 4.51 -12.82
CA ILE A 129 8.73 3.14 -13.24
C ILE A 129 7.45 2.68 -12.52
N ALA A 130 6.81 1.62 -13.01
CA ALA A 130 5.67 0.99 -12.33
C ALA A 130 6.11 -0.35 -11.70
N TYR A 131 5.81 -0.55 -10.40
CA TYR A 131 6.10 -1.79 -9.66
C TYR A 131 4.93 -2.79 -9.73
N GLY A 132 4.07 -2.62 -10.73
CA GLY A 132 2.66 -2.97 -10.63
C GLY A 132 1.84 -1.82 -10.07
N TRP A 133 0.56 -2.06 -9.81
CA TRP A 133 -0.35 -1.10 -9.24
C TRP A 133 -0.29 -1.17 -7.70
N LEU A 134 0.05 -0.05 -7.06
CA LEU A 134 0.18 0.06 -5.62
C LEU A 134 -0.99 0.82 -5.01
N ALA A 135 -1.79 0.12 -4.22
CA ALA A 135 -2.72 0.73 -3.26
C ALA A 135 -1.94 1.48 -2.15
N PRO A 136 -2.60 2.43 -1.45
CA PRO A 136 -1.94 3.22 -0.40
C PRO A 136 -1.28 2.39 0.71
N ASP A 137 -1.94 1.35 1.21
CA ASP A 137 -1.38 0.44 2.21
C ASP A 137 -0.21 -0.37 1.65
N HIS A 138 -0.32 -0.93 0.44
CA HIS A 138 0.80 -1.67 -0.16
C HIS A 138 2.02 -0.75 -0.35
N ALA A 139 1.83 0.43 -0.95
CA ALA A 139 2.88 1.43 -1.12
C ALA A 139 3.52 1.81 0.22
N LEU A 140 2.70 1.98 1.27
CA LEU A 140 3.18 2.34 2.59
C LEU A 140 4.00 1.20 3.23
N PHE A 141 3.42 0.02 3.38
CA PHE A 141 4.04 -1.05 4.18
C PHE A 141 5.13 -1.81 3.42
N HIS A 142 5.15 -1.76 2.10
CA HIS A 142 6.20 -2.38 1.30
C HIS A 142 7.30 -1.39 0.90
N TYR A 143 6.93 -0.13 0.62
CA TYR A 143 7.85 0.86 0.04
C TYR A 143 8.02 2.13 0.88
N GLY A 144 7.34 2.27 2.01
CA GLY A 144 7.50 3.42 2.91
C GLY A 144 7.11 4.77 2.32
N PHE A 145 6.13 4.81 1.42
CA PHE A 145 5.58 6.07 0.91
C PHE A 145 4.07 5.97 0.69
N LEU A 146 3.40 7.12 0.68
CA LEU A 146 2.00 7.21 0.26
C LEU A 146 1.92 7.71 -1.18
N PRO A 147 1.16 7.05 -2.06
CA PRO A 147 0.98 7.50 -3.43
C PRO A 147 0.38 8.91 -3.44
N ILE A 148 1.05 9.84 -4.12
CA ILE A 148 0.52 11.18 -4.34
C ILE A 148 -0.57 11.07 -5.41
N LYS A 149 -1.68 11.82 -5.25
CA LYS A 149 -2.74 11.90 -6.27
C LYS A 149 -2.13 12.26 -7.62
N SER A 150 -2.15 11.34 -8.58
CA SER A 150 -1.87 11.66 -9.98
C SER A 150 -2.97 12.61 -10.45
N SER A 151 -2.55 13.78 -10.95
CA SER A 151 -3.41 14.85 -11.43
C SER A 151 -4.39 14.35 -12.49
N GLY A 152 -5.66 14.15 -12.12
CA GLY A 152 -6.71 13.78 -13.07
C GLY A 152 -7.87 13.03 -12.44
N VAL A 153 -8.60 13.67 -11.52
CA VAL A 153 -9.98 13.29 -11.12
C VAL A 153 -10.18 11.78 -10.85
N TRP A 154 -9.40 11.21 -9.94
CA TRP A 154 -9.75 9.92 -9.33
C TRP A 154 -10.10 10.17 -7.86
N LEU A 155 -11.19 9.53 -7.41
CA LEU A 155 -11.51 9.43 -5.98
C LEU A 155 -10.27 8.91 -5.23
N PRO A 156 -10.04 9.32 -3.98
CA PRO A 156 -8.96 8.73 -3.20
C PRO A 156 -9.10 7.21 -3.18
N GLU A 157 -8.02 6.53 -3.52
CA GLU A 157 -8.00 5.07 -3.66
C GLU A 157 -8.17 4.38 -2.30
N LEU A 158 -9.01 3.34 -2.25
CA LEU A 158 -9.13 2.49 -1.06
C LEU A 158 -7.85 1.71 -0.81
N SER A 159 -7.42 1.65 0.46
CA SER A 159 -6.41 0.67 0.88
C SER A 159 -6.95 -0.74 0.67
N ARG A 160 -6.08 -1.71 0.39
CA ARG A 160 -6.51 -3.09 0.15
C ARG A 160 -7.18 -3.68 1.37
N ILE A 161 -6.68 -3.36 2.56
CA ILE A 161 -7.28 -3.78 3.83
C ILE A 161 -8.75 -3.36 3.97
N ASP A 162 -9.18 -2.29 3.30
CA ASP A 162 -10.54 -1.79 3.37
C ASP A 162 -11.48 -2.52 2.38
N ARG A 163 -10.94 -3.33 1.47
CA ARG A 163 -11.71 -3.99 0.41
C ARG A 163 -12.37 -5.27 0.90
N ARG A 164 -13.54 -5.56 0.33
CA ARG A 164 -14.25 -6.80 0.60
C ARG A 164 -13.40 -8.02 0.22
N GLY A 165 -13.31 -8.97 1.14
CA GLY A 165 -12.59 -10.22 0.92
C GLY A 165 -11.07 -10.11 1.03
N PHE A 166 -10.53 -8.98 1.51
CA PHE A 166 -9.11 -8.85 1.75
C PHE A 166 -8.61 -9.95 2.70
N SER A 167 -7.53 -10.60 2.28
CA SER A 167 -6.92 -11.72 2.97
C SER A 167 -5.42 -11.53 3.10
N ARG A 168 -4.78 -12.40 3.87
CA ARG A 168 -3.32 -12.39 3.99
C ARG A 168 -2.61 -12.70 2.67
N ALA A 169 -3.19 -13.52 1.80
CA ALA A 169 -2.61 -13.87 0.51
C ALA A 169 -2.48 -12.64 -0.40
N ASP A 170 -3.38 -11.67 -0.24
CA ASP A 170 -3.35 -10.43 -1.01
C ASP A 170 -2.06 -9.65 -0.73
N ILE A 171 -1.58 -9.60 0.51
CA ILE A 171 -0.41 -8.80 0.92
C ILE A 171 0.82 -9.07 0.03
N ALA A 172 1.05 -10.32 -0.38
CA ALA A 172 2.21 -10.73 -1.14
C ALA A 172 2.19 -10.34 -2.63
N ILE A 173 1.01 -9.98 -3.18
CA ILE A 173 0.84 -9.78 -4.62
C ILE A 173 0.45 -8.33 -4.90
N ALA A 174 1.29 -7.61 -5.66
CA ALA A 174 0.90 -6.35 -6.27
C ALA A 174 0.14 -6.65 -7.58
N PRO A 175 -1.14 -6.24 -7.71
CA PRO A 175 -1.87 -6.43 -8.96
C PRO A 175 -1.23 -5.61 -10.08
N ARG A 176 -1.36 -6.05 -11.34
CA ARG A 176 -0.79 -5.31 -12.49
C ARG A 176 -1.59 -4.06 -12.86
N ALA A 177 -2.83 -3.97 -12.42
CA ALA A 177 -3.76 -2.90 -12.81
C ALA A 177 -4.54 -2.40 -11.60
N ALA A 178 -5.12 -1.21 -11.76
CA ALA A 178 -6.06 -0.67 -10.79
C ALA A 178 -7.25 -1.63 -10.62
N PRO A 179 -7.73 -1.82 -9.39
CA PRO A 179 -8.92 -2.62 -9.15
C PRO A 179 -10.13 -1.89 -9.72
N GLN A 180 -11.09 -2.67 -10.21
CA GLN A 180 -12.36 -2.11 -10.59
C GLN A 180 -13.13 -1.69 -9.34
N PRO A 181 -13.87 -0.56 -9.39
CA PRO A 181 -14.79 -0.19 -8.32
C PRO A 181 -15.77 -1.33 -8.01
N PHE A 182 -16.21 -1.44 -6.75
CA PHE A 182 -17.16 -2.48 -6.38
C PHE A 182 -18.46 -2.34 -7.18
N GLN A 183 -18.85 -3.43 -7.84
CA GLN A 183 -20.11 -3.57 -8.58
C GLN A 183 -20.93 -4.68 -7.93
N GLY A 184 -22.25 -4.59 -8.03
CA GLY A 184 -23.14 -5.63 -7.51
C GLY A 184 -24.61 -5.27 -7.69
N THR A 185 -25.47 -6.17 -7.25
CA THR A 185 -26.91 -5.92 -7.14
C THR A 185 -27.19 -4.76 -6.17
N PRO A 186 -28.38 -4.12 -6.24
CA PRO A 186 -28.74 -3.09 -5.29
C PRO A 186 -28.63 -3.51 -3.82
N ALA A 187 -28.89 -4.79 -3.51
CA ALA A 187 -28.72 -5.34 -2.17
C ALA A 187 -27.25 -5.41 -1.74
N GLU A 188 -26.37 -5.84 -2.63
CA GLU A 188 -24.93 -5.90 -2.39
C GLU A 188 -24.30 -4.51 -2.26
N LEU A 189 -24.70 -3.54 -3.10
CA LEU A 189 -24.27 -2.16 -2.97
C LEU A 189 -24.66 -1.56 -1.61
N ARG A 190 -25.88 -1.84 -1.13
CA ARG A 190 -26.32 -1.42 0.21
C ARG A 190 -25.52 -2.10 1.32
N ALA A 191 -25.20 -3.38 1.17
CA ALA A 191 -24.40 -4.11 2.15
C ALA A 191 -22.97 -3.58 2.22
N GLU A 192 -22.34 -3.36 1.06
CA GLU A 192 -20.99 -2.82 0.99
C GLU A 192 -20.92 -1.39 1.54
N ARG A 193 -21.90 -0.53 1.20
CA ARG A 193 -22.01 0.81 1.79
C ARG A 193 -22.05 0.76 3.31
N ARG A 194 -22.88 -0.12 3.89
CA ARG A 194 -22.97 -0.27 5.36
C ARG A 194 -21.64 -0.72 5.96
N ARG A 195 -20.95 -1.67 5.33
CA ARG A 195 -19.64 -2.15 5.78
C ARG A 195 -18.62 -1.02 5.80
N LEU A 196 -18.48 -0.29 4.69
CA LEU A 196 -17.52 0.81 4.59
C LEU A 196 -17.87 1.98 5.50
N ALA A 197 -19.16 2.29 5.69
CA ALA A 197 -19.59 3.31 6.64
C ALA A 197 -19.26 2.92 8.10
N ALA A 198 -19.48 1.66 8.48
CA ALA A 198 -19.10 1.18 9.81
C ALA A 198 -17.59 1.28 10.05
N LEU A 199 -16.78 0.93 9.04
CA LEU A 199 -15.33 1.05 9.10
C LEU A 199 -14.87 2.52 9.20
N LEU A 200 -15.52 3.43 8.47
CA LEU A 200 -15.26 4.86 8.54
C LEU A 200 -15.55 5.42 9.94
N GLU A 201 -16.67 5.03 10.55
CA GLU A 201 -17.00 5.46 11.92
C GLU A 201 -15.99 4.91 12.94
N GLN A 202 -15.60 3.64 12.84
CA GLN A 202 -14.54 3.07 13.69
C GLN A 202 -13.21 3.83 13.56
N LEU A 203 -12.81 4.20 12.34
CA LEU A 203 -11.60 4.99 12.09
C LEU A 203 -11.67 6.36 12.76
N ARG A 204 -12.82 7.02 12.72
CA ARG A 204 -13.06 8.34 13.32
C ARG A 204 -13.09 8.30 14.84
N GLU A 205 -13.78 7.31 15.41
CA GLU A 205 -13.87 7.12 16.87
C GLU A 205 -12.50 6.94 17.52
N LEU A 206 -11.58 6.27 16.83
CA LEU A 206 -10.26 5.93 17.34
C LEU A 206 -9.19 6.98 17.02
N GLU A 207 -9.50 7.99 16.19
CA GLU A 207 -8.55 9.04 15.82
C GLU A 207 -8.06 9.86 17.04
N PRO A 208 -8.91 10.24 18.02
CA PRO A 208 -8.44 10.91 19.23
C PRO A 208 -7.48 10.05 20.06
N LEU A 209 -7.70 8.73 20.10
CA LEU A 209 -6.84 7.79 20.84
C LEU A 209 -5.47 7.62 20.16
N ALA A 210 -5.43 7.64 18.83
CA ALA A 210 -4.21 7.64 18.05
C ALA A 210 -3.32 8.88 18.27
N ALA A 211 -3.92 10.01 18.67
CA ALA A 211 -3.20 11.26 18.93
C ALA A 211 -2.63 11.35 20.36
N VAL A 212 -3.24 10.66 21.33
CA VAL A 212 -2.90 10.79 22.76
C VAL A 212 -1.94 9.68 23.23
N GLN A 213 -2.02 8.49 22.66
CA GLN A 213 -1.09 7.40 22.96
C GLN A 213 0.11 7.47 22.03
N GLN A 214 1.16 8.18 22.46
CA GLN A 214 2.51 7.94 21.93
C GLN A 214 3.15 6.86 22.79
N PRO A 215 3.10 5.58 22.40
CA PRO A 215 3.89 4.60 23.09
C PRO A 215 5.38 4.95 22.98
N ASP A 216 6.17 4.43 23.91
CA ASP A 216 7.63 4.53 23.91
C ASP A 216 8.20 3.85 22.65
N ALA A 217 8.19 4.59 21.55
CA ALA A 217 8.59 4.11 20.24
C ALA A 217 10.09 4.43 20.07
N SER A 218 10.92 3.74 20.85
CA SER A 218 12.38 3.70 20.63
C SER A 218 12.75 3.34 19.19
N GLU A 219 11.84 2.67 18.46
CA GLU A 219 11.96 2.33 17.04
C GLU A 219 11.51 3.44 16.06
N ASP A 220 11.05 4.59 16.56
CA ASP A 220 10.64 5.78 15.79
C ASP A 220 11.01 7.08 16.55
N PRO A 221 12.30 7.32 16.85
CA PRO A 221 12.73 8.41 17.74
C PRO A 221 12.41 9.81 17.22
N ASP A 222 12.26 9.98 15.90
CA ASP A 222 11.90 11.25 15.26
C ASP A 222 10.40 11.35 14.94
N GLY A 223 9.60 10.33 15.28
CA GLY A 223 8.17 10.24 14.99
C GLY A 223 7.84 10.16 13.49
N GLY A 224 8.82 9.88 12.63
CA GLY A 224 8.64 9.86 11.17
C GLY A 224 7.65 8.80 10.72
N LYS A 225 7.77 7.59 11.29
CA LYS A 225 6.88 6.46 10.98
C LYS A 225 5.46 6.73 11.46
N LEU A 226 5.30 7.30 12.65
CA LEU A 226 4.00 7.70 13.18
C LEU A 226 3.34 8.76 12.29
N ARG A 227 4.07 9.81 11.89
CA ARG A 227 3.53 10.84 10.99
C ARG A 227 3.03 10.24 9.68
N LEU A 228 3.78 9.29 9.10
CA LEU A 228 3.40 8.63 7.86
C LEU A 228 2.17 7.72 8.06
N LEU A 229 2.10 7.01 9.18
CA LEU A 229 0.95 6.17 9.53
C LEU A 229 -0.32 7.00 9.76
N LEU A 230 -0.22 8.14 10.46
CA LEU A 230 -1.34 9.06 10.63
C LEU A 230 -1.76 9.71 9.30
N ALA A 231 -0.82 10.02 8.40
CA ALA A 231 -1.14 10.49 7.06
C ALA A 231 -1.91 9.44 6.25
N TRP A 232 -1.54 8.17 6.36
CA TRP A 232 -2.26 7.06 5.74
C TRP A 232 -3.68 6.89 6.29
N ARG A 233 -3.86 7.02 7.60
CA ARG A 233 -5.19 6.99 8.23
C ARG A 233 -6.10 8.09 7.67
N ARG A 234 -5.59 9.33 7.56
CA ARG A 234 -6.33 10.43 6.91
C ARG A 234 -6.67 10.11 5.45
N GLN A 235 -5.75 9.51 4.71
CA GLN A 235 -6.01 9.06 3.34
C GLN A 235 -7.09 7.98 3.28
N ARG A 236 -7.08 7.00 4.20
CA ARG A 236 -8.12 5.97 4.31
C ARG A 236 -9.49 6.57 4.58
N VAL A 237 -9.61 7.48 5.53
CA VAL A 237 -10.87 8.20 5.83
C VAL A 237 -11.42 8.86 4.56
N ALA A 238 -10.60 9.63 3.85
CA ALA A 238 -11.03 10.30 2.62
C ALA A 238 -11.44 9.32 1.50
N ALA A 239 -10.76 8.17 1.40
CA ALA A 239 -11.11 7.13 0.42
C ALA A 239 -12.42 6.42 0.76
N LEU A 240 -12.65 6.13 2.05
CA LEU A 240 -13.88 5.52 2.53
C LEU A 240 -15.07 6.46 2.35
N GLU A 241 -14.92 7.74 2.68
CA GLU A 241 -15.95 8.76 2.44
C GLU A 241 -16.34 8.83 0.96
N ALA A 242 -15.33 8.89 0.08
CA ALA A 242 -15.52 8.94 -1.35
C ALA A 242 -16.24 7.69 -1.90
N GLU A 243 -15.85 6.49 -1.44
CA GLU A 243 -16.49 5.26 -1.89
C GLU A 243 -17.91 5.11 -1.33
N VAL A 244 -18.15 5.47 -0.06
CA VAL A 244 -19.50 5.49 0.51
C VAL A 244 -20.41 6.43 -0.27
N ALA A 245 -19.94 7.63 -0.63
CA ALA A 245 -20.69 8.58 -1.44
C ALA A 245 -20.99 8.01 -2.85
N ARG A 246 -20.01 7.37 -3.49
CA ARG A 246 -20.20 6.69 -4.78
C ARG A 246 -21.27 5.59 -4.69
N LEU A 247 -21.24 4.76 -3.64
CA LEU A 247 -22.21 3.69 -3.43
C LEU A 247 -23.61 4.21 -3.09
N VAL A 248 -23.74 5.41 -2.52
CA VAL A 248 -25.03 6.10 -2.36
C VAL A 248 -25.55 6.56 -3.72
N ALA A 249 -24.72 7.22 -4.52
CA ALA A 249 -25.10 7.71 -5.85
C ALA A 249 -25.46 6.58 -6.84
N ALA A 250 -24.89 5.39 -6.66
CA ALA A 250 -25.17 4.21 -7.49
C ALA A 250 -26.45 3.46 -7.11
N GLN A 251 -27.13 3.80 -6.00
CA GLN A 251 -28.38 3.15 -5.63
C GLN A 251 -29.54 3.69 -6.46
N PRO A 252 -30.45 2.81 -6.95
CA PRO A 252 -31.65 3.26 -7.63
C PRO A 252 -32.48 4.13 -6.68
N ALA A 253 -33.08 5.20 -7.20
CA ALA A 253 -34.02 6.00 -6.45
C ALA A 253 -35.11 5.07 -5.87
N PRO A 254 -35.56 5.28 -4.62
CA PRO A 254 -36.68 4.51 -4.08
C PRO A 254 -37.83 4.67 -5.08
N ALA A 255 -38.38 3.54 -5.56
CA ALA A 255 -39.55 3.56 -6.42
C ALA A 255 -40.63 4.33 -5.66
N THR A 256 -40.94 5.54 -6.12
CA THR A 256 -42.06 6.30 -5.60
C THR A 256 -43.30 5.46 -5.83
N ALA A 257 -43.90 5.00 -4.74
CA ALA A 257 -45.13 4.22 -4.73
C ALA A 257 -46.32 5.08 -5.16
N LEU A 258 -46.31 5.54 -6.42
CA LEU A 258 -47.34 6.42 -6.99
C LEU A 258 -48.29 5.72 -7.97
N ASP A 259 -48.10 4.43 -8.28
CA ASP A 259 -48.98 3.71 -9.24
C ASP A 259 -49.86 2.62 -8.60
N ALA A 260 -50.16 2.71 -7.30
CA ALA A 260 -51.13 1.83 -6.65
C ALA A 260 -52.36 2.61 -6.17
N ALA A 261 -53.02 3.33 -7.08
CA ALA A 261 -54.43 3.69 -6.89
C ALA A 261 -55.29 2.54 -7.44
N PRO A 262 -56.01 1.77 -6.60
CA PRO A 262 -56.99 0.83 -7.11
C PRO A 262 -58.11 1.64 -7.77
N ALA A 263 -58.32 1.41 -9.07
CA ALA A 263 -59.49 1.93 -9.78
C ALA A 263 -60.75 1.37 -9.10
N THR A 264 -61.43 2.20 -8.33
CA THR A 264 -62.79 1.93 -7.86
C THR A 264 -63.73 1.98 -9.06
N SER A 265 -64.22 0.83 -9.50
CA SER A 265 -65.34 0.74 -10.45
C SER A 265 -66.62 1.30 -9.80
N PRO A 266 -67.35 2.22 -10.46
CA PRO A 266 -68.69 2.57 -10.04
C PRO A 266 -69.68 1.47 -10.45
N LEU A 267 -70.62 1.19 -9.56
CA LEU A 267 -71.83 0.40 -9.79
C LEU A 267 -72.79 1.10 -10.75
#